data_AF-A0A1A0M626-F1
#
_entry.id   AF-A0A1A0M626-F1
#
_cell.length_a   1.000
_cell.length_b   1.000
_cell.length_c   1.000
_cell.angle_alpha   90.00
_cell.angle_beta   90.00
_cell.angle_gamma   90.00
#
_symmetry.space_group_name_H-M   'P 1'
#
loop_
_entity.id
_entity.type
_entity.pdbx_description
1 polymer ?
#
loop_
_entity_poly.entity_id
_entity_poly.type
_entity_poly.pdbx_seq_one_letter_code
_entity_poly.pdbx_strand_id
1 'polypeptide(L)'
;MSGQSARWIATARALRRTGFGVTGPEVDAVVARDWPSYLDTLLSADPDADPGAVATPMPALQSLRAPGKRATPAARKQYVRQLSEQDAMLSAWWLRRMVAVRQPFHEKLTLLWHNHFATSAQKVRVAAYMAAQNQKLRTLSLGDFRTLAYSMLTDAAMLRWLDGQTNTAKAPNENLAREFMELFALGHGNGYTEDDVRAGARALTGWVIGPDGRTSVLPKRHDFTAKTLLGRSGNFDAAGFCDAVLAQPKSAEYIAGRLWQQLASDEPPSAQLLDRLVSAYGPGRNLRALTRAILTDDEFTTGRATVVNTPVEWLVGVIRTLRIPLDKRAQLKTVEATLKALGQRPFHPPSVGGWPHGEVWLSTASAQARLRIAGQLARDADLSRIESAAPGDRIDAVGYLIGVGAWSDRTVDALKPLVRQPQQLMVAAVNTPEYLTS
;
A
#
# COMPACT_ATOMS: atom_id res chain seq x y z
N MET A 1 -31.40 -17.33 7.40
CA MET A 1 -30.71 -16.34 8.24
C MET A 1 -30.99 -14.98 7.66
N SER A 2 -31.52 -14.05 8.44
CA SER A 2 -31.68 -12.66 7.99
C SER A 2 -30.33 -11.99 8.08
N GLY A 3 -29.63 -11.84 6.96
CA GLY A 3 -28.37 -11.10 6.90
C GLY A 3 -28.54 -9.64 7.34
N GLN A 4 -27.42 -8.94 7.47
CA GLN A 4 -27.40 -7.51 7.75
C GLN A 4 -28.08 -6.71 6.63
N SER A 5 -28.57 -5.51 6.95
CA SER A 5 -29.19 -4.64 5.95
C SER A 5 -28.23 -4.29 4.80
N ALA A 6 -28.76 -3.99 3.62
CA ALA A 6 -27.95 -3.56 2.47
C ALA A 6 -27.06 -2.35 2.80
N ARG A 7 -27.58 -1.39 3.59
CA ARG A 7 -26.83 -0.21 4.04
C ARG A 7 -25.65 -0.60 4.95
N TRP A 8 -25.85 -1.56 5.85
CA TRP A 8 -24.80 -2.08 6.72
C TRP A 8 -23.71 -2.76 5.88
N ILE A 9 -24.09 -3.61 4.92
CA ILE A 9 -23.15 -4.32 4.03
C ILE A 9 -22.31 -3.33 3.20
N ALA A 10 -22.95 -2.32 2.62
CA ALA A 10 -22.26 -1.28 1.86
C ALA A 10 -21.30 -0.47 2.75
N THR A 11 -21.71 -0.12 3.97
CA THR A 11 -20.86 0.59 4.95
C THR A 11 -19.67 -0.25 5.36
N ALA A 12 -19.89 -1.54 5.67
CA ALA A 12 -18.82 -2.48 6.01
C ALA A 12 -17.81 -2.62 4.88
N ARG A 13 -18.27 -2.70 3.63
CA ARG A 13 -17.41 -2.71 2.45
C ARG A 13 -16.55 -1.45 2.37
N ALA A 14 -17.17 -0.28 2.47
CA ALA A 14 -16.47 1.00 2.37
C ALA A 14 -15.41 1.18 3.47
N LEU A 15 -15.71 0.73 4.71
CA LEU A 15 -14.76 0.71 5.82
C LEU A 15 -13.59 -0.28 5.58
N ARG A 16 -13.85 -1.47 5.04
CA ARG A 16 -12.78 -2.42 4.68
C ARG A 16 -11.84 -1.87 3.60
N ARG A 17 -12.38 -1.13 2.62
CA ARG A 17 -11.58 -0.51 1.55
C ARG A 17 -10.76 0.69 2.03
N THR A 18 -11.27 1.42 3.01
CA THR A 18 -10.58 2.54 3.67
C THR A 18 -9.70 2.10 4.86
N GLY A 19 -9.42 0.81 5.02
CA GLY A 19 -8.65 0.31 6.14
C GLY A 19 -8.09 -1.10 5.95
N PHE A 20 -7.95 -1.79 7.08
CA PHE A 20 -7.50 -3.18 7.18
C PHE A 20 -8.56 -3.96 7.95
N GLY A 21 -9.60 -4.43 7.25
CA GLY A 21 -10.76 -5.05 7.90
C GLY A 21 -11.67 -4.05 8.64
N VAL A 22 -12.77 -4.56 9.19
CA VAL A 22 -13.72 -3.81 10.02
C VAL A 22 -14.48 -4.80 10.91
N THR A 23 -14.92 -4.35 12.08
CA THR A 23 -15.79 -5.10 12.99
C THR A 23 -17.22 -4.56 12.96
N GLY A 24 -18.21 -5.39 13.30
CA GLY A 24 -19.60 -4.98 13.32
C GLY A 24 -19.89 -3.73 14.17
N PRO A 25 -19.32 -3.57 15.38
CA PRO A 25 -19.49 -2.34 16.15
C PRO A 25 -18.93 -1.09 15.47
N GLU A 26 -17.84 -1.22 14.69
CA GLU A 26 -17.30 -0.10 13.90
C GLU A 26 -18.23 0.23 12.73
N VAL A 27 -18.87 -0.77 12.11
CA VAL A 27 -19.89 -0.55 11.08
C VAL A 27 -21.11 0.15 11.69
N ASP A 28 -21.61 -0.31 12.83
CA ASP A 28 -22.78 0.27 13.51
C ASP A 28 -22.57 1.74 13.89
N ALA A 29 -21.33 2.11 14.27
CA ALA A 29 -20.97 3.49 14.58
C ALA A 29 -20.99 4.44 13.36
N VAL A 30 -20.91 3.88 12.15
CA VAL A 30 -20.83 4.65 10.89
C VAL A 30 -22.10 4.52 10.06
N VAL A 31 -22.82 3.39 10.13
CA VAL A 31 -23.93 3.08 9.23
C VAL A 31 -25.03 4.13 9.24
N ALA A 32 -25.29 4.77 10.39
CA ALA A 32 -26.28 5.85 10.51
C ALA A 32 -25.82 7.19 9.92
N ARG A 33 -24.51 7.38 9.71
CA ARG A 33 -23.92 8.61 9.19
C ARG A 33 -24.07 8.70 7.67
N ASP A 34 -23.93 9.90 7.15
CA ASP A 34 -23.73 10.16 5.72
C ASP A 34 -22.29 9.77 5.33
N TRP A 35 -22.14 8.87 4.36
CA TRP A 35 -20.85 8.32 3.97
C TRP A 35 -19.87 9.38 3.44
N PRO A 36 -20.25 10.26 2.48
CA PRO A 36 -19.40 11.34 2.03
C PRO A 36 -18.89 12.24 3.17
N SER A 37 -19.77 12.64 4.10
CA SER A 37 -19.39 13.47 5.25
C SER A 37 -18.44 12.75 6.23
N TYR A 38 -18.65 11.45 6.45
CA TYR A 38 -17.73 10.63 7.23
C TYR A 38 -16.35 10.52 6.57
N LEU A 39 -16.33 10.29 5.25
CA LEU A 39 -15.10 10.22 4.47
C LEU A 39 -14.32 11.54 4.51
N ASP A 40 -15.00 12.67 4.42
CA ASP A 40 -14.36 13.99 4.54
C ASP A 40 -13.68 14.18 5.90
N THR A 41 -14.25 13.59 6.97
CA THR A 41 -13.62 13.55 8.29
C THR A 41 -12.35 12.69 8.28
N LEU A 42 -12.41 11.49 7.68
CA LEU A 42 -11.25 10.59 7.58
C LEU A 42 -10.12 11.20 6.76
N LEU A 43 -10.43 11.82 5.62
CA LEU A 43 -9.44 12.47 4.75
C LEU A 43 -8.76 13.63 5.48
N SER A 44 -9.46 14.33 6.38
CA SER A 44 -8.97 15.52 7.08
C SER A 44 -8.27 15.22 8.40
N ALA A 45 -8.23 13.95 8.82
CA ALA A 45 -7.55 13.55 10.04
C ALA A 45 -6.03 13.79 9.93
N ASP A 46 -5.42 14.16 11.06
CA ASP A 46 -3.97 14.15 11.19
C ASP A 46 -3.51 12.72 11.52
N PRO A 47 -2.81 12.02 10.61
CA PRO A 47 -2.38 10.64 10.84
C PRO A 47 -1.36 10.50 11.96
N ASP A 48 -0.64 11.55 12.33
CA ASP A 48 0.37 11.51 13.39
C ASP A 48 -0.24 11.80 14.77
N ALA A 49 -1.46 12.35 14.82
CA ALA A 49 -2.24 12.51 16.05
C ALA A 49 -3.02 11.25 16.47
N ASP A 50 -3.08 10.21 15.62
CA ASP A 50 -3.75 8.95 15.97
C ASP A 50 -3.06 8.29 17.18
N PRO A 51 -3.80 7.88 18.23
CA PRO A 51 -3.20 7.27 19.42
C PRO A 51 -2.32 6.05 19.14
N GLY A 52 -2.68 5.24 18.13
CA GLY A 52 -1.89 4.09 17.70
C GLY A 52 -0.62 4.49 16.98
N ALA A 53 -0.64 5.58 16.20
CA ALA A 53 0.55 6.16 15.60
C ALA A 53 1.52 6.70 16.66
N VAL A 54 1.00 7.42 17.66
CA VAL A 54 1.77 7.93 18.80
C VAL A 54 2.39 6.77 19.60
N ALA A 55 1.64 5.69 19.82
CA ALA A 55 2.12 4.49 20.50
C ALA A 55 3.14 3.67 19.68
N THR A 56 3.25 3.92 18.37
CA THR A 56 4.18 3.24 17.46
C THR A 56 5.06 4.24 16.71
N PRO A 57 5.93 4.97 17.43
CA PRO A 57 6.82 5.93 16.79
C PRO A 57 7.78 5.22 15.84
N MET A 58 8.12 5.89 14.74
CA MET A 58 9.10 5.38 13.78
C MET A 58 10.44 5.13 14.48
N PRO A 59 11.06 3.95 14.32
CA PRO A 59 12.32 3.65 14.98
C PRO A 59 13.43 4.58 14.48
N ALA A 60 14.37 4.91 15.38
CA ALA A 60 15.58 5.62 15.02
C ALA A 60 16.50 4.69 14.19
N LEU A 61 16.43 4.84 12.86
CA LEU A 61 17.21 4.07 11.90
C LEU A 61 18.40 4.90 11.42
N GLN A 62 19.51 4.23 11.12
CA GLN A 62 20.78 4.90 10.77
C GLN A 62 21.28 4.44 9.41
N SER A 63 21.79 5.39 8.62
CA SER A 63 22.59 5.08 7.43
C SER A 63 23.95 4.54 7.87
N LEU A 64 24.11 3.21 7.85
CA LEU A 64 25.35 2.56 8.28
C LEU A 64 26.43 2.72 7.21
N ARG A 65 27.63 3.12 7.62
CA ARG A 65 28.79 3.20 6.73
C ARG A 65 29.28 1.79 6.39
N ALA A 66 29.35 1.48 5.10
CA ALA A 66 29.92 0.23 4.64
C ALA A 66 31.39 0.07 5.10
N PRO A 67 31.81 -1.11 5.59
CA PRO A 67 33.19 -1.36 5.95
C PRO A 67 34.13 -1.17 4.76
N GLY A 68 35.32 -0.60 5.00
CA GLY A 68 36.33 -0.39 3.96
C GLY A 68 36.90 -1.69 3.39
N LYS A 69 37.67 -1.59 2.28
CA LYS A 69 38.27 -2.74 1.59
C LYS A 69 39.14 -3.62 2.51
N ARG A 70 39.79 -3.02 3.53
CA ARG A 70 40.65 -3.71 4.51
C ARG A 70 39.92 -4.20 5.78
N ALA A 71 38.59 -4.11 5.84
CA ALA A 71 37.83 -4.55 7.00
C ALA A 71 37.96 -6.07 7.24
N THR A 72 37.97 -6.48 8.51
CA THR A 72 38.00 -7.89 8.90
C THR A 72 36.71 -8.61 8.50
N PRO A 73 36.72 -9.95 8.33
CA PRO A 73 35.50 -10.74 8.13
C PRO A 73 34.46 -10.51 9.23
N ALA A 74 34.90 -10.37 10.49
CA ALA A 74 34.03 -10.07 11.63
C ALA A 74 33.31 -8.72 11.49
N ALA A 75 34.02 -7.66 11.10
CA ALA A 75 33.42 -6.34 10.86
C ALA A 75 32.40 -6.36 9.71
N ARG A 76 32.68 -7.10 8.62
CA ARG A 76 31.71 -7.30 7.52
C ARG A 76 30.46 -8.05 7.98
N LYS A 77 30.64 -9.12 8.76
CA LYS A 77 29.53 -9.90 9.33
C LYS A 77 28.67 -9.05 10.27
N GLN A 78 29.30 -8.24 11.12
CA GLN A 78 28.60 -7.31 12.01
C GLN A 78 27.79 -6.28 11.23
N TYR A 79 28.36 -5.67 10.19
CA TYR A 79 27.65 -4.72 9.33
C TYR A 79 26.41 -5.35 8.67
N VAL A 80 26.56 -6.53 8.08
CA VAL A 80 25.42 -7.25 7.47
C VAL A 80 24.35 -7.59 8.50
N ARG A 81 24.75 -8.00 9.71
CA ARG A 81 23.82 -8.25 10.81
C ARG A 81 23.05 -6.99 11.20
N GLN A 82 23.72 -5.85 11.35
CA GLN A 82 23.07 -4.58 11.69
C GLN A 82 22.10 -4.10 10.60
N LEU A 83 22.44 -4.30 9.32
CA LEU A 83 21.50 -4.02 8.22
C LEU A 83 20.24 -4.89 8.32
N SER A 84 20.40 -6.19 8.60
CA SER A 84 19.28 -7.11 8.77
C SER A 84 18.43 -6.78 10.00
N GLU A 85 19.05 -6.33 11.09
CA GLU A 85 18.35 -5.91 12.30
C GLU A 85 17.52 -4.64 12.04
N GLN A 86 18.08 -3.64 11.34
CA GLN A 86 17.35 -2.44 10.96
C GLN A 86 16.21 -2.70 9.96
N ASP A 87 16.40 -3.59 8.97
CA ASP A 87 15.32 -4.01 8.04
C ASP A 87 14.16 -4.67 8.81
N ALA A 88 14.46 -5.57 9.73
CA ALA A 88 13.45 -6.21 10.58
C ALA A 88 12.74 -5.21 11.50
N MET A 89 13.48 -4.26 12.10
CA MET A 89 12.88 -3.19 12.91
C MET A 89 11.90 -2.34 12.11
N LEU A 90 12.24 -2.00 10.87
CA LEU A 90 11.40 -1.20 9.99
C LEU A 90 10.11 -1.94 9.59
N SER A 91 10.21 -3.19 9.12
CA SER A 91 9.03 -4.00 8.78
C SER A 91 8.12 -4.22 9.99
N ALA A 92 8.70 -4.56 11.15
CA ALA A 92 7.96 -4.76 12.38
C ALA A 92 7.25 -3.49 12.87
N TRP A 93 7.91 -2.34 12.77
CA TRP A 93 7.30 -1.05 13.12
C TRP A 93 6.05 -0.80 12.28
N TRP A 94 6.14 -0.92 10.96
CA TRP A 94 5.01 -0.56 10.11
C TRP A 94 3.82 -1.49 10.31
N LEU A 95 4.08 -2.80 10.47
CA LEU A 95 3.04 -3.78 10.82
C LEU A 95 2.36 -3.47 12.16
N ARG A 96 3.14 -3.13 13.19
CA ARG A 96 2.57 -2.70 14.48
C ARG A 96 1.71 -1.44 14.32
N ARG A 97 2.19 -0.46 13.56
CA ARG A 97 1.46 0.79 13.32
C ARG A 97 0.13 0.53 12.61
N MET A 98 0.12 -0.26 11.53
CA MET A 98 -1.11 -0.65 10.82
C MET A 98 -2.13 -1.35 11.74
N VAL A 99 -1.67 -2.16 12.70
CA VAL A 99 -2.54 -2.81 13.69
C VAL A 99 -3.01 -1.84 14.77
N ALA A 100 -2.15 -0.93 15.24
CA ALA A 100 -2.42 -0.07 16.39
C ALA A 100 -3.30 1.14 16.07
N VAL A 101 -3.21 1.70 14.86
CA VAL A 101 -3.94 2.92 14.50
C VAL A 101 -5.46 2.73 14.61
N ARG A 102 -6.15 3.73 15.17
CA ARG A 102 -7.62 3.70 15.24
C ARG A 102 -8.25 4.00 13.89
N GLN A 103 -7.64 4.90 13.13
CA GLN A 103 -8.05 5.25 11.76
C GLN A 103 -7.01 4.74 10.76
N PRO A 104 -7.15 3.52 10.21
CA PRO A 104 -6.14 2.89 9.36
C PRO A 104 -6.00 3.51 7.96
N PHE A 105 -6.86 4.46 7.60
CA PHE A 105 -6.97 4.96 6.23
C PHE A 105 -5.67 5.56 5.67
N HIS A 106 -4.93 6.33 6.47
CA HIS A 106 -3.66 6.88 6.01
C HIS A 106 -2.57 5.82 5.85
N GLU A 107 -2.54 4.79 6.70
CA GLU A 107 -1.62 3.65 6.52
C GLU A 107 -2.01 2.82 5.29
N LYS A 108 -3.32 2.68 5.02
CA LYS A 108 -3.82 2.06 3.80
C LYS A 108 -3.35 2.82 2.56
N LEU A 109 -3.56 4.14 2.50
CA LEU A 109 -3.07 4.97 1.39
C LEU A 109 -1.54 4.93 1.26
N THR A 110 -0.82 4.92 2.38
CA THR A 110 0.66 4.78 2.38
C THR A 110 1.10 3.46 1.75
N LEU A 111 0.40 2.35 2.06
CA LEU A 111 0.67 1.05 1.44
C LEU A 111 0.41 1.05 -0.07
N LEU A 112 -0.70 1.67 -0.51
CA LEU A 112 -1.02 1.79 -1.93
C LEU A 112 0.02 2.63 -2.69
N TRP A 113 0.43 3.77 -2.13
CA TRP A 113 1.45 4.61 -2.74
C TRP A 113 2.84 3.96 -2.73
N HIS A 114 3.15 3.16 -1.70
CA HIS A 114 4.37 2.36 -1.67
C HIS A 114 4.36 1.25 -2.72
N ASN A 115 3.18 0.69 -3.03
CA ASN A 115 3.02 -0.26 -4.13
C ASN A 115 3.13 0.43 -5.50
N HIS A 116 2.57 1.64 -5.65
CA HIS A 116 2.65 2.43 -6.89
C HIS A 116 4.09 2.86 -7.19
N PHE A 117 4.78 3.49 -6.23
CA PHE A 117 6.20 3.84 -6.31
C PHE A 117 7.08 2.72 -5.74
N ALA A 118 6.91 1.51 -6.29
CA ALA A 118 7.52 0.30 -5.76
C ALA A 118 9.04 0.45 -5.59
N THR A 119 9.49 0.32 -4.35
CA THR A 119 10.89 0.46 -3.96
C THR A 119 11.24 -0.68 -3.01
N SER A 120 12.22 -1.52 -3.38
CA SER A 120 12.53 -2.72 -2.59
C SER A 120 13.75 -2.54 -1.68
N ALA A 121 13.52 -2.72 -0.37
CA ALA A 121 14.55 -2.74 0.66
C ALA A 121 15.62 -3.81 0.38
N GLN A 122 15.30 -4.85 -0.39
CA GLN A 122 16.24 -5.89 -0.81
C GLN A 122 17.45 -5.32 -1.58
N LYS A 123 17.24 -4.35 -2.48
CA LYS A 123 18.34 -3.67 -3.22
C LYS A 123 18.76 -2.37 -2.55
N VAL A 124 17.82 -1.61 -1.97
CA VAL A 124 18.17 -0.35 -1.29
C VAL A 124 19.13 -0.60 -0.13
N ARG A 125 18.83 -1.60 0.71
CA ARG A 125 19.62 -2.07 1.86
C ARG A 125 19.99 -0.96 2.87
N VAL A 126 19.18 0.09 2.96
CA VAL A 126 19.31 1.16 3.94
C VAL A 126 17.92 1.46 4.51
N ALA A 127 17.62 0.91 5.69
CA ALA A 127 16.30 1.03 6.31
C ALA A 127 15.90 2.49 6.56
N ALA A 128 16.86 3.36 6.91
CA ALA A 128 16.61 4.78 7.09
C ALA A 128 16.06 5.46 5.81
N TYR A 129 16.49 5.05 4.62
CA TYR A 129 15.98 5.61 3.36
C TYR A 129 14.55 5.15 3.09
N MET A 130 14.28 3.86 3.32
CA MET A 130 12.93 3.29 3.18
C MET A 130 11.94 3.92 4.17
N ALA A 131 12.39 4.19 5.41
CA ALA A 131 11.60 4.86 6.43
C ALA A 131 11.27 6.31 6.04
N ALA A 132 12.26 7.07 5.55
CA ALA A 132 12.05 8.42 5.06
C ALA A 132 11.08 8.46 3.86
N GLN A 133 11.21 7.52 2.92
CA GLN A 133 10.28 7.38 1.80
C GLN A 133 8.86 7.06 2.27
N ASN A 134 8.70 6.13 3.21
CA ASN A 134 7.41 5.78 3.81
C ASN A 134 6.74 7.00 4.45
N GLN A 135 7.49 7.81 5.20
CA GLN A 135 6.97 9.04 5.79
C GLN A 135 6.54 10.05 4.72
N LYS A 136 7.34 10.25 3.65
CA LYS A 136 6.96 11.12 2.52
C LYS A 136 5.67 10.64 1.86
N LEU A 137 5.55 9.34 1.59
CA LEU A 137 4.35 8.73 1.01
C LEU A 137 3.12 8.97 1.89
N ARG A 138 3.25 8.80 3.21
CA ARG A 138 2.18 9.09 4.17
C ARG A 138 1.78 10.56 4.13
N THR A 139 2.73 11.47 4.28
CA THR A 139 2.50 12.92 4.33
C THR A 139 1.89 13.47 3.03
N LEU A 140 2.31 12.96 1.88
CA LEU A 140 1.89 13.47 0.56
C LEU A 140 0.73 12.69 -0.06
N SER A 141 0.23 11.63 0.59
CA SER A 141 -0.77 10.70 0.04
C SER A 141 -2.09 11.34 -0.40
N LEU A 142 -2.43 12.51 0.14
CA LEU A 142 -3.65 13.28 -0.14
C LEU A 142 -3.37 14.70 -0.66
N GLY A 143 -2.11 15.00 -0.98
CA GLY A 143 -1.68 16.30 -1.51
C GLY A 143 -1.91 16.43 -3.01
N ASP A 144 -1.08 17.23 -3.69
CA ASP A 144 -1.00 17.23 -5.14
C ASP A 144 -0.03 16.15 -5.64
N PHE A 145 -0.39 15.46 -6.72
CA PHE A 145 0.43 14.37 -7.25
C PHE A 145 1.77 14.83 -7.81
N ARG A 146 1.88 16.08 -8.29
CA ARG A 146 3.15 16.61 -8.81
C ARG A 146 4.21 16.63 -7.70
N THR A 147 3.85 17.14 -6.52
CA THR A 147 4.72 17.14 -5.35
C THR A 147 5.10 15.73 -4.93
N LEU A 148 4.13 14.80 -4.88
CA LEU A 148 4.40 13.40 -4.56
C LEU A 148 5.36 12.76 -5.59
N ALA A 149 5.07 12.91 -6.88
CA ALA A 149 5.85 12.32 -7.96
C ALA A 149 7.28 12.88 -8.01
N TYR A 150 7.46 14.20 -7.90
CA TYR A 150 8.79 14.81 -7.82
C TYR A 150 9.54 14.39 -6.56
N SER A 151 8.84 14.29 -5.42
CA SER A 151 9.44 13.82 -4.18
C SER A 151 9.93 12.37 -4.29
N MET A 152 9.27 11.52 -5.06
CA MET A 152 9.70 10.15 -5.32
C MET A 152 10.82 10.07 -6.35
N LEU A 153 10.75 10.88 -7.42
CA LEU A 153 11.77 10.99 -8.46
C LEU A 153 13.15 11.35 -7.89
N THR A 154 13.18 12.10 -6.79
CA THR A 154 14.39 12.60 -6.13
C THR A 154 14.66 11.95 -4.77
N ASP A 155 13.90 10.91 -4.42
CA ASP A 155 14.03 10.20 -3.14
C ASP A 155 15.28 9.31 -3.08
N ALA A 156 15.93 9.24 -1.91
CA ALA A 156 17.15 8.45 -1.73
C ALA A 156 16.94 6.94 -1.95
N ALA A 157 15.81 6.39 -1.49
CA ALA A 157 15.50 4.98 -1.70
C ALA A 157 15.19 4.71 -3.18
N MET A 158 14.42 5.57 -3.83
CA MET A 158 14.09 5.44 -5.26
C MET A 158 15.33 5.58 -6.15
N LEU A 159 16.17 6.59 -5.92
CA LEU A 159 17.43 6.76 -6.65
C LEU A 159 18.29 5.51 -6.51
N ARG A 160 18.46 4.98 -5.29
CA ARG A 160 19.20 3.73 -5.02
C ARG A 160 18.57 2.52 -5.72
N TRP A 161 17.25 2.43 -5.74
CA TRP A 161 16.48 1.32 -6.32
C TRP A 161 16.61 1.28 -7.84
N LEU A 162 16.59 2.44 -8.51
CA LEU A 162 16.64 2.55 -9.97
C LEU A 162 17.98 3.04 -10.51
N ASP A 163 19.02 3.02 -9.68
CA ASP A 163 20.39 3.42 -10.02
C ASP A 163 20.51 4.88 -10.51
N GLY A 164 19.61 5.75 -10.06
CA GLY A 164 19.62 7.18 -10.35
C GLY A 164 20.86 7.89 -9.81
N GLN A 165 21.44 7.41 -8.69
CA GLN A 165 22.68 7.96 -8.14
C GLN A 165 23.92 7.69 -9.00
N THR A 166 23.84 6.75 -9.96
CA THR A 166 24.91 6.46 -10.92
C THR A 166 24.69 7.14 -12.27
N ASN A 167 23.54 7.77 -12.49
CA ASN A 167 23.22 8.49 -13.72
C ASN A 167 24.08 9.76 -13.87
N THR A 168 24.84 9.87 -14.97
CA THR A 168 25.74 11.03 -15.21
C THR A 168 25.67 11.50 -16.65
N ALA A 169 26.03 12.76 -16.89
CA ALA A 169 26.15 13.30 -18.25
C ALA A 169 27.05 12.45 -19.17
N LYS A 170 28.08 11.80 -18.61
CA LYS A 170 29.00 10.93 -19.38
C LYS A 170 28.46 9.53 -19.65
N ALA A 171 27.55 9.06 -18.80
CA ALA A 171 26.93 7.75 -18.89
C ALA A 171 25.48 7.88 -18.39
N PRO A 172 24.57 8.39 -19.25
CA PRO A 172 23.16 8.49 -18.90
C PRO A 172 22.56 7.10 -18.63
N ASN A 173 21.83 6.96 -17.54
CA ASN A 173 21.11 5.74 -17.19
C ASN A 173 19.60 5.98 -17.38
N GLU A 174 19.00 5.24 -18.31
CA GLU A 174 17.61 5.38 -18.72
C GLU A 174 16.60 4.83 -17.72
N ASN A 175 17.04 3.94 -16.80
CA ASN A 175 16.14 3.15 -15.96
C ASN A 175 15.11 4.02 -15.22
N LEU A 176 15.55 4.97 -14.40
CA LEU A 176 14.61 5.84 -13.65
C LEU A 176 13.67 6.64 -14.56
N ALA A 177 14.14 7.14 -15.71
CA ALA A 177 13.30 7.91 -16.63
C ALA A 177 12.23 7.01 -17.28
N ARG A 178 12.62 5.82 -17.72
CA ARG A 178 11.73 4.80 -18.30
C ARG A 178 10.66 4.41 -17.31
N GLU A 179 11.05 3.97 -16.12
CA GLU A 179 10.10 3.52 -15.10
C GLU A 179 9.16 4.63 -14.64
N PHE A 180 9.65 5.89 -14.57
CA PHE A 180 8.80 7.01 -14.23
C PHE A 180 7.70 7.27 -15.27
N MET A 181 8.04 7.25 -16.56
CA MET A 181 7.05 7.37 -17.62
C MET A 181 6.12 6.14 -17.64
N GLU A 182 6.70 4.94 -17.67
CA GLU A 182 6.00 3.70 -17.93
C GLU A 182 5.12 3.23 -16.77
N LEU A 183 5.66 3.22 -15.55
CA LEU A 183 5.00 2.61 -14.40
C LEU A 183 4.45 3.61 -13.39
N PHE A 184 4.98 4.83 -13.36
CA PHE A 184 4.61 5.79 -12.30
C PHE A 184 3.71 6.92 -12.78
N ALA A 185 3.69 7.25 -14.07
CA ALA A 185 3.03 8.47 -14.54
C ALA A 185 2.16 8.33 -15.78
N LEU A 186 2.53 7.55 -16.81
CA LEU A 186 1.79 7.49 -18.09
C LEU A 186 1.18 6.12 -18.37
N GLY A 187 1.80 5.03 -17.92
CA GLY A 187 1.46 3.68 -18.38
C GLY A 187 2.25 3.28 -19.62
N HIS A 188 2.42 1.97 -19.81
CA HIS A 188 3.15 1.40 -20.94
C HIS A 188 2.53 1.79 -22.29
N GLY A 189 3.36 2.27 -23.22
CA GLY A 189 2.93 2.59 -24.60
C GLY A 189 2.08 3.85 -24.75
N ASN A 190 1.95 4.69 -23.72
CA ASN A 190 1.04 5.83 -23.72
C ASN A 190 1.66 7.15 -24.21
N GLY A 191 2.28 7.11 -25.41
CA GLY A 191 2.63 8.31 -26.17
C GLY A 191 4.02 8.92 -25.92
N TYR A 192 4.89 8.24 -25.17
CA TYR A 192 6.32 8.55 -25.12
C TYR A 192 7.12 7.60 -26.04
N THR A 193 8.28 8.05 -26.47
CA THR A 193 9.21 7.29 -27.33
C THR A 193 10.49 6.92 -26.59
N GLU A 194 11.30 6.05 -27.19
CA GLU A 194 12.66 5.78 -26.70
C GLU A 194 13.56 7.03 -26.66
N ASP A 195 13.33 7.99 -27.57
CA ASP A 195 14.03 9.27 -27.57
C ASP A 195 13.65 10.11 -26.34
N ASP A 196 12.38 10.07 -25.92
CA ASP A 196 11.90 10.72 -24.71
C ASP A 196 12.50 10.09 -23.45
N VAL A 197 12.64 8.76 -23.43
CA VAL A 197 13.33 8.05 -22.34
C VAL A 197 14.79 8.53 -22.24
N ARG A 198 15.51 8.62 -23.36
CA ARG A 198 16.89 9.14 -23.41
C ARG A 198 16.98 10.59 -22.97
N ALA A 199 16.05 11.44 -23.41
CA ALA A 199 16.00 12.84 -22.99
C ALA A 199 15.70 12.97 -21.48
N GLY A 200 14.78 12.16 -20.97
CA GLY A 200 14.49 12.06 -19.55
C GLY A 200 15.70 11.61 -18.74
N ALA A 201 16.42 10.58 -19.21
CA ALA A 201 17.64 10.09 -18.59
C ALA A 201 18.67 11.22 -18.42
N ARG A 202 18.85 12.03 -19.47
CA ARG A 202 19.73 13.21 -19.45
C ARG A 202 19.25 14.28 -18.46
N ALA A 203 17.95 14.55 -18.39
CA ALA A 203 17.34 15.46 -17.41
C ALA A 203 17.55 15.01 -15.95
N LEU A 204 17.67 13.71 -15.71
CA LEU A 204 17.85 13.11 -14.38
C LEU A 204 19.32 12.83 -14.02
N THR A 205 20.28 13.33 -14.80
CA THR A 205 21.71 13.12 -14.51
C THR A 205 22.18 13.88 -13.27
N GLY A 206 23.21 13.37 -12.59
CA GLY A 206 23.96 14.11 -11.59
C GLY A 206 23.42 14.06 -10.16
N TRP A 207 22.28 13.41 -9.92
CA TRP A 207 21.79 13.16 -8.56
C TRP A 207 22.77 12.30 -7.75
N VAL A 208 22.99 12.70 -6.49
CA VAL A 208 23.81 11.99 -5.51
C VAL A 208 23.06 11.85 -4.20
N ILE A 209 23.41 10.83 -3.42
CA ILE A 209 22.88 10.59 -2.08
C ILE A 209 24.01 10.84 -1.08
N GLY A 210 23.81 11.79 -0.18
CA GLY A 210 24.72 12.10 0.91
C GLY A 210 24.75 11.02 1.99
N PRO A 211 25.72 11.05 2.91
CA PRO A 211 25.83 10.06 3.99
C PRO A 211 24.60 9.99 4.91
N ASP A 212 23.90 11.12 5.06
CA ASP A 212 22.68 11.28 5.85
C ASP A 212 21.39 10.98 5.05
N GLY A 213 21.51 10.55 3.79
CA GLY A 213 20.38 10.28 2.91
C GLY A 213 19.80 11.51 2.22
N ARG A 214 20.32 12.72 2.43
CA ARG A 214 19.90 13.89 1.64
C ARG A 214 20.34 13.74 0.19
N THR A 215 19.48 14.11 -0.74
CA THR A 215 19.75 14.04 -2.17
C THR A 215 20.04 15.42 -2.72
N SER A 216 20.97 15.51 -3.69
CA SER A 216 21.33 16.76 -4.34
C SER A 216 21.88 16.50 -5.74
N VAL A 217 21.85 17.49 -6.61
CA VAL A 217 22.51 17.42 -7.91
C VAL A 217 23.96 17.88 -7.78
N LEU A 218 24.90 17.10 -8.30
CA LEU A 218 26.29 17.52 -8.48
C LEU A 218 26.46 18.11 -9.90
N PRO A 219 26.69 19.42 -10.06
CA PRO A 219 26.71 20.07 -11.38
C PRO A 219 27.69 19.43 -12.36
N LYS A 220 28.87 19.00 -11.88
CA LYS A 220 29.89 18.33 -12.71
C LYS A 220 29.44 16.99 -13.32
N ARG A 221 28.34 16.41 -12.83
CA ARG A 221 27.75 15.15 -13.31
C ARG A 221 26.44 15.36 -14.05
N HIS A 222 25.90 16.58 -14.08
CA HIS A 222 24.62 16.89 -14.72
C HIS A 222 24.81 17.39 -16.16
N ASP A 223 23.85 17.05 -17.01
CA ASP A 223 23.79 17.49 -18.40
C ASP A 223 22.86 18.70 -18.55
N PHE A 224 23.49 19.87 -18.64
CA PHE A 224 22.84 21.17 -18.84
C PHE A 224 22.56 21.52 -20.31
N THR A 225 22.79 20.60 -21.25
CA THR A 225 22.52 20.86 -22.67
C THR A 225 21.05 20.65 -22.99
N ALA A 226 20.55 21.37 -23.99
CA ALA A 226 19.17 21.28 -24.42
C ALA A 226 18.81 19.84 -24.88
N LYS A 227 17.54 19.48 -24.71
CA LYS A 227 16.98 18.18 -25.06
C LYS A 227 15.52 18.35 -25.48
N THR A 228 15.06 17.50 -26.40
CA THR A 228 13.66 17.42 -26.78
C THR A 228 13.01 16.33 -25.95
N LEU A 229 11.97 16.68 -25.20
CA LEU A 229 11.22 15.79 -24.33
C LEU A 229 9.72 16.00 -24.59
N LEU A 230 9.03 14.95 -25.03
CA LEU A 230 7.59 14.92 -25.28
C LEU A 230 7.14 16.08 -26.19
N GLY A 231 7.87 16.25 -27.30
CA GLY A 231 7.63 17.30 -28.29
C GLY A 231 8.08 18.71 -27.90
N ARG A 232 8.66 18.90 -26.72
CA ARG A 232 9.13 20.21 -26.23
C ARG A 232 10.65 20.26 -26.13
N SER A 233 11.27 21.31 -26.65
CA SER A 233 12.72 21.53 -26.53
C SER A 233 13.05 22.45 -25.37
N GLY A 234 14.08 22.12 -24.59
CA GLY A 234 14.55 22.94 -23.48
C GLY A 234 15.67 22.30 -22.69
N ASN A 235 16.22 23.04 -21.73
CA ASN A 235 17.15 22.47 -20.75
C ASN A 235 16.35 21.91 -19.55
N PHE A 236 15.83 20.70 -19.71
CA PHE A 236 15.06 20.05 -18.66
C PHE A 236 15.98 19.52 -17.54
N ASP A 237 15.64 19.86 -16.31
CA ASP A 237 16.10 19.22 -15.09
C ASP A 237 15.04 18.22 -14.57
N ALA A 238 15.20 17.70 -13.35
CA ALA A 238 14.24 16.74 -12.79
C ALA A 238 12.83 17.32 -12.60
N ALA A 239 12.70 18.61 -12.29
CA ALA A 239 11.40 19.25 -12.12
C ALA A 239 10.73 19.43 -13.48
N GLY A 240 11.47 19.96 -14.47
CA GLY A 240 10.99 20.10 -15.84
C GLY A 240 10.62 18.76 -16.49
N PHE A 241 11.39 17.70 -16.22
CA PHE A 241 11.06 16.34 -16.64
C PHE A 241 9.73 15.87 -16.04
N CYS A 242 9.58 15.98 -14.71
CA CYS A 242 8.35 15.61 -14.01
C CYS A 242 7.16 16.38 -14.58
N ASP A 243 7.29 17.69 -14.77
CA ASP A 243 6.24 18.55 -15.31
C ASP A 243 5.86 18.19 -16.76
N ALA A 244 6.84 17.90 -17.61
CA ALA A 244 6.59 17.50 -18.99
C ALA A 244 5.84 16.17 -19.09
N VAL A 245 6.20 15.19 -18.25
CA VAL A 245 5.53 13.88 -18.18
C VAL A 245 4.10 14.06 -17.64
N LEU A 246 3.93 14.74 -16.50
CA LEU A 246 2.62 14.90 -15.88
C LEU A 246 1.67 15.85 -16.65
N ALA A 247 2.17 16.60 -17.63
CA ALA A 247 1.35 17.41 -18.53
C ALA A 247 0.70 16.60 -19.65
N GLN A 248 1.14 15.35 -19.89
CA GLN A 248 0.51 14.50 -20.88
C GLN A 248 -0.91 14.11 -20.44
N PRO A 249 -1.92 14.15 -21.34
CA PRO A 249 -3.30 13.80 -20.99
C PRO A 249 -3.44 12.41 -20.35
N LYS A 250 -2.68 11.44 -20.88
CA LYS A 250 -2.66 10.06 -20.37
C LYS A 250 -2.19 9.94 -18.92
N SER A 251 -1.50 10.94 -18.38
CA SER A 251 -1.06 10.89 -16.99
C SER A 251 -2.22 10.92 -16.01
N ALA A 252 -3.20 11.82 -16.21
CA ALA A 252 -4.34 11.91 -15.31
C ALA A 252 -5.19 10.63 -15.35
N GLU A 253 -5.46 10.11 -16.55
CA GLU A 253 -6.16 8.84 -16.75
C GLU A 253 -5.44 7.67 -16.05
N TYR A 254 -4.12 7.59 -16.24
CA TYR A 254 -3.31 6.53 -15.63
C TYR A 254 -3.36 6.55 -14.11
N ILE A 255 -3.16 7.71 -13.49
CA ILE A 255 -3.18 7.84 -12.02
C ILE A 255 -4.58 7.57 -11.45
N ALA A 256 -5.63 8.12 -12.08
CA ALA A 256 -7.01 7.87 -11.68
C ALA A 256 -7.37 6.37 -11.77
N GLY A 257 -7.06 5.71 -12.89
CA GLY A 257 -7.29 4.29 -13.09
C GLY A 257 -6.49 3.40 -12.12
N ARG A 258 -5.21 3.71 -11.90
CA ARG A 258 -4.35 2.97 -10.96
C ARG A 258 -4.81 3.08 -9.51
N LEU A 259 -5.30 4.24 -9.09
CA LEU A 259 -5.82 4.42 -7.74
C LEU A 259 -7.20 3.77 -7.58
N TRP A 260 -8.05 3.84 -8.61
CA TRP A 260 -9.32 3.08 -8.68
C TRP A 260 -9.07 1.57 -8.50
N GLN A 261 -8.12 1.01 -9.25
CA GLN A 261 -7.85 -0.43 -9.23
C GLN A 261 -7.38 -0.93 -7.85
N GLN A 262 -6.78 -0.04 -7.06
CA GLN A 262 -6.27 -0.37 -5.73
C GLN A 262 -7.30 -0.15 -4.61
N LEU A 263 -8.28 0.75 -4.80
CA LEU A 263 -9.26 1.10 -3.78
C LEU A 263 -10.64 0.48 -3.99
N ALA A 264 -11.06 0.29 -5.24
CA ALA A 264 -12.47 0.09 -5.56
C ALA A 264 -12.78 -1.18 -6.36
N SER A 265 -11.96 -1.60 -7.33
CA SER A 265 -12.25 -2.79 -8.14
C SER A 265 -10.99 -3.35 -8.79
N ASP A 266 -10.85 -4.67 -8.96
CA ASP A 266 -9.77 -5.23 -9.78
C ASP A 266 -9.96 -4.89 -11.28
N GLU A 267 -11.21 -4.62 -11.70
CA GLU A 267 -11.55 -4.19 -13.06
C GLU A 267 -11.29 -2.70 -13.28
N PRO A 268 -10.88 -2.28 -14.50
CA PRO A 268 -10.71 -0.88 -14.83
C PRO A 268 -12.04 -0.11 -14.69
N PRO A 269 -11.99 1.21 -14.41
CA PRO A 269 -13.21 2.03 -14.32
C PRO A 269 -13.91 2.11 -15.68
N SER A 270 -15.22 2.30 -15.69
CA SER A 270 -15.93 2.67 -16.93
C SER A 270 -15.36 3.98 -17.50
N ALA A 271 -15.56 4.23 -18.80
CA ALA A 271 -15.12 5.48 -19.41
C ALA A 271 -15.77 6.70 -18.72
N GLN A 272 -17.06 6.62 -18.40
CA GLN A 272 -17.78 7.70 -17.75
C GLN A 272 -17.29 7.95 -16.32
N LEU A 273 -16.95 6.89 -15.58
CA LEU A 273 -16.33 7.01 -14.27
C LEU A 273 -14.94 7.63 -14.38
N LEU A 274 -14.11 7.15 -15.30
CA LEU A 274 -12.76 7.67 -15.49
C LEU A 274 -12.79 9.18 -15.76
N ASP A 275 -13.73 9.66 -16.59
CA ASP A 275 -13.92 11.10 -16.84
C ASP A 275 -14.24 11.87 -15.55
N ARG A 276 -15.13 11.35 -14.68
CA ARG A 276 -15.44 11.96 -13.38
C ARG A 276 -14.23 11.96 -12.45
N LEU A 277 -13.46 10.87 -12.43
CA LEU A 277 -12.25 10.77 -11.61
C LEU A 277 -11.16 11.74 -12.07
N VAL A 278 -10.91 11.84 -13.38
CA VAL A 278 -9.97 12.79 -13.98
C VAL A 278 -10.43 14.23 -13.74
N SER A 279 -11.73 14.51 -13.80
CA SER A 279 -12.30 15.81 -13.46
C SER A 279 -12.03 16.18 -11.98
N ALA A 280 -12.26 15.24 -11.06
CA ALA A 280 -11.99 15.44 -9.64
C ALA A 280 -10.50 15.62 -9.32
N TYR A 281 -9.64 14.86 -10.00
CA TYR A 281 -8.18 15.02 -9.94
C TYR A 281 -7.75 16.41 -10.43
N GLY A 282 -8.34 16.86 -11.54
CA GLY A 282 -8.24 18.22 -12.05
C GLY A 282 -6.83 18.67 -12.42
N PRO A 283 -6.67 19.92 -12.89
CA PRO A 283 -5.36 20.47 -13.26
C PRO A 283 -4.42 20.61 -12.06
N GLY A 284 -4.99 20.72 -10.85
CA GLY A 284 -4.25 20.73 -9.59
C GLY A 284 -3.75 19.36 -9.15
N ARG A 285 -4.10 18.28 -9.84
CA ARG A 285 -3.66 16.90 -9.54
C ARG A 285 -3.97 16.49 -8.09
N ASN A 286 -5.16 16.84 -7.62
CA ASN A 286 -5.56 16.75 -6.22
C ASN A 286 -5.91 15.30 -5.84
N LEU A 287 -5.03 14.66 -5.07
CA LEU A 287 -5.20 13.28 -4.65
C LEU A 287 -6.34 13.11 -3.64
N ARG A 288 -6.57 14.09 -2.75
CA ARG A 288 -7.72 14.08 -1.84
C ARG A 288 -9.05 14.06 -2.59
N ALA A 289 -9.20 14.94 -3.58
CA ALA A 289 -10.41 15.03 -4.38
C ALA A 289 -10.63 13.75 -5.20
N LEU A 290 -9.56 13.20 -5.80
CA LEU A 290 -9.60 11.93 -6.53
C LEU A 290 -9.99 10.76 -5.61
N THR A 291 -9.35 10.61 -4.44
CA THR A 291 -9.68 9.55 -3.47
C THR A 291 -11.12 9.67 -2.99
N ARG A 292 -11.60 10.90 -2.74
CA ARG A 292 -12.98 11.15 -2.38
C ARG A 292 -13.93 10.70 -3.49
N ALA A 293 -13.68 11.13 -4.73
CA ALA A 293 -14.51 10.79 -5.88
C ALA A 293 -14.62 9.26 -6.07
N ILE A 294 -13.51 8.53 -5.99
CA ILE A 294 -13.49 7.06 -6.06
C ILE A 294 -14.41 6.44 -5.02
N LEU A 295 -14.29 6.87 -3.77
CA LEU A 295 -14.98 6.24 -2.64
C LEU A 295 -16.43 6.70 -2.48
N THR A 296 -16.88 7.69 -3.24
CA THR A 296 -18.27 8.17 -3.24
C THR A 296 -19.00 7.95 -4.56
N ASP A 297 -18.32 7.40 -5.58
CA ASP A 297 -18.96 7.14 -6.87
C ASP A 297 -19.92 5.95 -6.80
N ASP A 298 -21.01 6.03 -7.55
CA ASP A 298 -22.03 4.97 -7.60
C ASP A 298 -21.46 3.63 -8.05
N GLU A 299 -20.53 3.60 -9.01
CA GLU A 299 -19.89 2.34 -9.44
C GLU A 299 -19.15 1.66 -8.28
N PHE A 300 -18.61 2.44 -7.33
CA PHE A 300 -18.05 1.91 -6.10
C PHE A 300 -19.13 1.57 -5.06
N THR A 301 -20.09 2.46 -4.79
CA THR A 301 -21.05 2.30 -3.68
C THR A 301 -22.19 1.33 -3.98
N THR A 302 -22.56 1.14 -5.24
CA THR A 302 -23.62 0.19 -5.66
C THR A 302 -23.07 -1.05 -6.35
N GLY A 303 -21.85 -0.99 -6.88
CA GLY A 303 -21.22 -2.13 -7.56
C GLY A 303 -20.97 -3.31 -6.63
N ARG A 304 -20.85 -4.51 -7.21
CA ARG A 304 -20.25 -5.67 -6.53
C ARG A 304 -18.73 -5.58 -6.71
N ALA A 305 -18.10 -4.61 -6.08
CA ALA A 305 -16.64 -4.47 -6.08
C ALA A 305 -15.97 -5.80 -5.68
N THR A 306 -14.93 -6.18 -6.42
CA THR A 306 -14.29 -7.50 -6.43
C THR A 306 -12.83 -7.47 -6.00
N VAL A 307 -12.37 -6.45 -5.27
CA VAL A 307 -10.94 -6.37 -4.95
C VAL A 307 -10.55 -7.53 -4.05
N VAL A 308 -9.65 -8.37 -4.54
CA VAL A 308 -9.06 -9.42 -3.72
C VAL A 308 -8.14 -8.77 -2.69
N ASN A 309 -8.43 -9.03 -1.40
CA ASN A 309 -7.63 -8.52 -0.29
C ASN A 309 -6.19 -8.99 -0.41
N THR A 310 -5.27 -8.03 -0.42
CA THR A 310 -3.84 -8.37 -0.44
C THR A 310 -3.43 -9.05 0.87
N PRO A 311 -2.38 -9.87 0.90
CA PRO A 311 -1.95 -10.57 2.12
C PRO A 311 -1.78 -9.68 3.36
N VAL A 312 -1.26 -8.45 3.20
CA VAL A 312 -1.12 -7.47 4.28
C VAL A 312 -2.50 -7.01 4.75
N GLU A 313 -3.42 -6.66 3.85
CA GLU A 313 -4.78 -6.26 4.20
C GLU A 313 -5.51 -7.33 4.99
N TRP A 314 -5.44 -8.57 4.49
CA TRP A 314 -6.06 -9.71 5.11
C TRP A 314 -5.48 -9.96 6.51
N LEU A 315 -4.16 -10.10 6.63
CA LEU A 315 -3.53 -10.49 7.89
C LEU A 315 -3.65 -9.40 8.95
N VAL A 316 -3.40 -8.14 8.59
CA VAL A 316 -3.58 -7.00 9.50
C VAL A 316 -5.04 -6.90 9.92
N GLY A 317 -5.98 -7.08 9.00
CA GLY A 317 -7.41 -7.05 9.33
C GLY A 317 -7.83 -8.14 10.31
N VAL A 318 -7.37 -9.38 10.12
CA VAL A 318 -7.64 -10.47 11.07
C VAL A 318 -7.04 -10.16 12.44
N ILE A 319 -5.79 -9.67 12.50
CA ILE A 319 -5.12 -9.32 13.76
C ILE A 319 -5.88 -8.20 14.50
N ARG A 320 -6.32 -7.17 13.78
CA ARG A 320 -7.12 -6.05 14.33
C ARG A 320 -8.46 -6.53 14.87
N THR A 321 -9.20 -7.29 14.09
CA THR A 321 -10.51 -7.83 14.48
C THR A 321 -10.43 -8.72 15.72
N LEU A 322 -9.41 -9.57 15.78
CA LEU A 322 -9.16 -10.46 16.92
C LEU A 322 -8.43 -9.76 18.09
N ARG A 323 -8.08 -8.49 17.93
CA ARG A 323 -7.36 -7.66 18.93
C ARG A 323 -6.08 -8.32 19.45
N ILE A 324 -5.36 -9.01 18.56
CA ILE A 324 -4.11 -9.68 18.93
C ILE A 324 -2.98 -8.65 19.04
N PRO A 325 -2.39 -8.45 20.24
CA PRO A 325 -1.27 -7.53 20.39
C PRO A 325 -0.02 -8.05 19.65
N LEU A 326 0.73 -7.16 19.01
CA LEU A 326 1.98 -7.47 18.30
C LEU A 326 3.23 -7.03 19.07
N ASP A 327 3.21 -7.21 20.39
CA ASP A 327 4.29 -6.75 21.26
C ASP A 327 5.44 -7.75 21.31
N LYS A 328 5.13 -9.05 21.22
CA LYS A 328 6.13 -10.12 21.35
C LYS A 328 6.88 -10.32 20.03
N ARG A 329 8.21 -10.41 20.11
CA ARG A 329 9.09 -10.68 18.96
C ARG A 329 8.72 -11.97 18.20
N ALA A 330 8.27 -13.01 18.92
CA ALA A 330 7.85 -14.26 18.30
C ALA A 330 6.61 -14.10 17.41
N GLN A 331 5.61 -13.33 17.85
CA GLN A 331 4.39 -13.05 17.07
C GLN A 331 4.74 -12.30 15.79
N LEU A 332 5.54 -11.24 15.89
CA LEU A 332 5.99 -10.50 14.71
C LEU A 332 6.77 -11.36 13.72
N LYS A 333 7.68 -12.20 14.21
CA LYS A 333 8.44 -13.11 13.33
C LYS A 333 7.49 -14.04 12.57
N THR A 334 6.45 -14.53 13.22
CA THR A 334 5.41 -15.36 12.58
C THR A 334 4.62 -14.56 11.55
N VAL A 335 4.16 -13.34 11.89
CA VAL A 335 3.45 -12.44 10.96
C VAL A 335 4.30 -12.14 9.72
N GLU A 336 5.55 -11.73 9.91
CA GLU A 336 6.48 -11.47 8.80
C GLU A 336 6.76 -12.71 7.95
N ALA A 337 6.95 -13.87 8.58
CA ALA A 337 7.17 -15.13 7.88
C ALA A 337 5.96 -15.53 7.04
N THR A 338 4.74 -15.34 7.56
CA THR A 338 3.50 -15.56 6.82
C THR A 338 3.38 -14.60 5.65
N LEU A 339 3.61 -13.30 5.84
CA LEU A 339 3.56 -12.33 4.74
C LEU A 339 4.60 -12.60 3.65
N LYS A 340 5.80 -13.06 4.05
CA LYS A 340 6.81 -13.54 3.10
C LYS A 340 6.33 -14.77 2.33
N ALA A 341 5.71 -15.74 3.00
CA ALA A 341 5.17 -16.94 2.34
C ALA A 341 4.00 -16.62 1.40
N LEU A 342 3.20 -15.61 1.74
CA LEU A 342 2.11 -15.09 0.91
C LEU A 342 2.59 -14.15 -0.20
N GLY A 343 3.88 -13.79 -0.25
CA GLY A 343 4.47 -12.98 -1.32
C GLY A 343 4.35 -11.46 -1.16
N GLN A 344 3.86 -10.95 -0.02
CA GLN A 344 3.70 -9.52 0.23
C GLN A 344 4.29 -9.09 1.58
N ARG A 345 5.62 -9.09 1.69
CA ARG A 345 6.33 -8.55 2.85
C ARG A 345 6.47 -7.02 2.71
N PRO A 346 6.01 -6.20 3.68
CA PRO A 346 6.16 -4.74 3.61
C PRO A 346 7.60 -4.31 3.37
N PHE A 347 7.82 -3.31 2.50
CA PHE A 347 9.13 -2.85 1.99
C PHE A 347 9.85 -3.75 0.98
N HIS A 348 9.27 -4.89 0.60
CA HIS A 348 9.90 -5.84 -0.33
C HIS A 348 8.97 -6.17 -1.52
N PRO A 349 8.58 -5.19 -2.36
CA PRO A 349 7.97 -5.49 -3.64
C PRO A 349 8.93 -6.32 -4.52
N PRO A 350 8.41 -7.27 -5.31
CA PRO A 350 9.23 -8.18 -6.12
C PRO A 350 9.84 -7.51 -7.35
N SER A 351 9.26 -6.41 -7.84
CA SER A 351 9.74 -5.66 -9.00
C SER A 351 9.39 -4.17 -8.89
N VAL A 352 9.81 -3.37 -9.88
CA VAL A 352 9.45 -1.94 -10.00
C VAL A 352 7.96 -1.74 -10.28
N GLY A 353 7.27 -2.78 -10.77
CA GLY A 353 5.81 -2.76 -10.96
C GLY A 353 5.00 -2.95 -9.69
N GLY A 354 5.65 -3.21 -8.55
CA GLY A 354 4.99 -3.47 -7.26
C GLY A 354 4.65 -4.93 -7.02
N TRP A 355 3.74 -5.17 -6.08
CA TRP A 355 3.11 -6.46 -5.86
C TRP A 355 1.97 -6.67 -6.87
N PRO A 356 1.67 -7.93 -7.23
CA PRO A 356 0.55 -8.22 -8.12
C PRO A 356 -0.79 -7.97 -7.40
N HIS A 357 -1.90 -8.01 -8.15
CA HIS A 357 -3.25 -7.81 -7.62
C HIS A 357 -4.19 -8.92 -8.12
N GLY A 358 -5.42 -8.96 -7.60
CA GLY A 358 -6.44 -9.93 -7.99
C GLY A 358 -6.16 -11.37 -7.54
N GLU A 359 -6.63 -12.32 -8.35
CA GLU A 359 -6.77 -13.75 -7.99
C GLU A 359 -5.46 -14.49 -7.69
N VAL A 360 -4.30 -13.91 -8.03
CA VAL A 360 -2.98 -14.48 -7.69
C VAL A 360 -2.83 -14.77 -6.19
N TRP A 361 -3.54 -14.02 -5.34
CA TRP A 361 -3.56 -14.18 -3.88
C TRP A 361 -4.46 -15.33 -3.39
N LEU A 362 -5.21 -15.98 -4.28
CA LEU A 362 -6.18 -17.04 -3.99
C LEU A 362 -5.65 -18.45 -4.28
N SER A 363 -4.34 -18.62 -4.44
CA SER A 363 -3.74 -19.94 -4.66
C SER A 363 -3.91 -20.90 -3.47
N THR A 364 -3.85 -22.21 -3.72
CA THR A 364 -3.91 -23.26 -2.68
C THR A 364 -2.83 -23.08 -1.61
N ALA A 365 -1.61 -22.69 -2.01
CA ALA A 365 -0.53 -22.41 -1.07
C ALA A 365 -0.87 -21.22 -0.16
N SER A 366 -1.46 -20.16 -0.73
CA SER A 366 -1.93 -19.01 0.04
C SER A 366 -3.02 -19.38 1.02
N ALA A 367 -4.01 -20.19 0.60
CA ALA A 367 -5.06 -20.68 1.48
C ALA A 367 -4.50 -21.50 2.66
N GLN A 368 -3.53 -22.39 2.42
CA GLN A 368 -2.89 -23.16 3.49
C GLN A 368 -2.13 -22.28 4.48
N ALA A 369 -1.41 -21.27 4.00
CA ALA A 369 -0.70 -20.31 4.85
C ALA A 369 -1.70 -19.49 5.70
N ARG A 370 -2.80 -19.03 5.10
CA ARG A 370 -3.86 -18.28 5.78
C ARG A 370 -4.57 -19.12 6.85
N LEU A 371 -4.97 -20.35 6.55
CA LEU A 371 -5.59 -21.26 7.53
C LEU A 371 -4.68 -21.51 8.73
N ARG A 372 -3.37 -21.72 8.50
CA ARG A 372 -2.39 -21.97 9.56
C ARG A 372 -2.25 -20.79 10.52
N ILE A 373 -2.06 -19.58 10.00
CA ILE A 373 -1.90 -18.40 10.85
C ILE A 373 -3.23 -18.00 11.51
N ALA A 374 -4.36 -18.12 10.80
CA ALA A 374 -5.67 -17.83 11.36
C ALA A 374 -5.96 -18.77 12.54
N GLY A 375 -5.60 -20.05 12.44
CA GLY A 375 -5.72 -21.01 13.56
C GLY A 375 -4.83 -20.67 14.75
N GLN A 376 -3.64 -20.10 14.52
CA GLN A 376 -2.80 -19.61 15.61
C GLN A 376 -3.43 -18.39 16.28
N LEU A 377 -3.86 -17.39 15.50
CA LEU A 377 -4.48 -16.17 16.02
C LEU A 377 -5.79 -16.45 16.76
N ALA A 378 -6.64 -17.34 16.23
CA ALA A 378 -7.93 -17.70 16.84
C ALA A 378 -7.78 -18.41 18.21
N ARG A 379 -6.65 -19.06 18.48
CA ARG A 379 -6.37 -19.65 19.81
C ARG A 379 -6.05 -18.61 20.87
N ASP A 380 -5.45 -17.49 20.45
CA ASP A 380 -5.06 -16.39 21.34
C ASP A 380 -6.15 -15.30 21.43
N ALA A 381 -7.25 -15.44 20.67
CA ALA A 381 -8.30 -14.44 20.56
C ALA A 381 -9.45 -14.65 21.56
N ASP A 382 -10.11 -13.55 21.93
CA ASP A 382 -11.40 -13.58 22.60
C ASP A 382 -12.52 -13.85 21.58
N LEU A 383 -13.09 -15.06 21.63
CA LEU A 383 -14.21 -15.48 20.78
C LEU A 383 -15.54 -15.55 21.53
N SER A 384 -15.62 -14.92 22.71
CA SER A 384 -16.80 -14.96 23.59
C SER A 384 -18.11 -14.61 22.86
N ARG A 385 -18.08 -13.63 21.94
CA ARG A 385 -19.25 -13.25 21.13
C ARG A 385 -19.79 -14.40 20.27
N ILE A 386 -18.90 -15.24 19.73
CA ILE A 386 -19.30 -16.42 18.94
C ILE A 386 -19.74 -17.54 19.90
N GLU A 387 -18.99 -17.74 21.00
CA GLU A 387 -19.27 -18.79 21.97
C GLU A 387 -20.63 -18.61 22.67
N SER A 388 -20.99 -17.36 23.00
CA SER A 388 -22.24 -16.99 23.66
C SER A 388 -23.46 -17.06 22.74
N ALA A 389 -23.27 -17.02 21.42
CA ALA A 389 -24.36 -17.15 20.45
C ALA A 389 -24.85 -18.60 20.39
N ALA A 390 -26.16 -18.78 20.19
CA ALA A 390 -26.74 -20.10 19.96
C ALA A 390 -26.11 -20.72 18.69
N PRO A 391 -25.93 -22.05 18.61
CA PRO A 391 -25.27 -22.67 17.45
C PRO A 391 -25.86 -22.29 16.09
N GLY A 392 -27.17 -22.03 16.01
CA GLY A 392 -27.83 -21.56 14.79
C GLY A 392 -27.43 -20.15 14.35
N ASP A 393 -26.99 -19.30 15.28
CA ASP A 393 -26.70 -17.88 15.05
C ASP A 393 -25.19 -17.59 14.95
N ARG A 394 -24.34 -18.61 15.14
CA ARG A 394 -22.88 -18.43 15.19
C ARG A 394 -22.27 -17.98 13.86
N ILE A 395 -22.87 -18.34 12.72
CA ILE A 395 -22.44 -17.87 11.40
C ILE A 395 -22.68 -16.36 11.27
N ASP A 396 -23.82 -15.87 11.76
CA ASP A 396 -24.11 -14.43 11.78
C ASP A 396 -23.24 -13.70 12.82
N ALA A 397 -22.99 -14.32 13.98
CA ALA A 397 -22.12 -13.77 15.01
C ALA A 397 -20.66 -13.61 14.54
N VAL A 398 -20.10 -14.60 13.83
CA VAL A 398 -18.76 -14.49 13.25
C VAL A 398 -18.74 -13.48 12.11
N GLY A 399 -19.79 -13.44 11.26
CA GLY A 399 -19.92 -12.43 10.20
C GLY A 399 -19.91 -11.01 10.76
N TYR A 400 -20.74 -10.76 11.77
CA TYR A 400 -20.76 -9.50 12.48
C TYR A 400 -19.39 -9.16 13.11
N LEU A 401 -18.69 -10.13 13.72
CA LEU A 401 -17.35 -9.90 14.28
C LEU A 401 -16.36 -9.40 13.22
N ILE A 402 -16.41 -9.95 12.01
CA ILE A 402 -15.43 -9.69 10.94
C ILE A 402 -15.92 -8.71 9.87
N GLY A 403 -17.06 -8.04 10.08
CA GLY A 403 -17.59 -7.07 9.12
C GLY A 403 -18.16 -7.69 7.84
N VAL A 404 -18.61 -8.95 7.90
CA VAL A 404 -19.30 -9.65 6.80
C VAL A 404 -20.77 -9.76 7.14
N GLY A 405 -21.61 -9.05 6.38
CA GLY A 405 -23.04 -8.91 6.69
C GLY A 405 -23.94 -9.89 5.96
N ALA A 406 -23.43 -10.59 4.95
CA ALA A 406 -24.15 -11.60 4.19
C ALA A 406 -23.20 -12.69 3.72
N TRP A 407 -23.74 -13.89 3.58
CA TRP A 407 -23.02 -15.09 3.17
C TRP A 407 -23.75 -15.72 1.98
N SER A 408 -23.01 -16.25 1.02
CA SER A 408 -23.59 -17.11 -0.01
C SER A 408 -24.05 -18.44 0.60
N ASP A 409 -25.04 -19.09 -0.03
CA ASP A 409 -25.53 -20.41 0.41
C ASP A 409 -24.39 -21.43 0.48
N ARG A 410 -23.49 -21.40 -0.51
CA ARG A 410 -22.29 -22.24 -0.54
C ARG A 410 -21.39 -22.01 0.67
N THR A 411 -21.17 -20.76 1.06
CA THR A 411 -20.37 -20.44 2.25
C THR A 411 -21.08 -20.89 3.52
N VAL A 412 -22.39 -20.68 3.64
CA VAL A 412 -23.18 -21.15 4.79
C VAL A 412 -23.07 -22.67 4.93
N ASP A 413 -23.24 -23.43 3.85
CA ASP A 413 -23.13 -24.89 3.87
C ASP A 413 -21.74 -25.37 4.32
N ALA A 414 -20.68 -24.66 3.92
CA ALA A 414 -19.31 -24.96 4.33
C ALA A 414 -19.03 -24.61 5.81
N LEU A 415 -19.65 -23.56 6.35
CA LEU A 415 -19.46 -23.12 7.74
C LEU A 415 -20.36 -23.88 8.73
N LYS A 416 -21.51 -24.40 8.29
CA LYS A 416 -22.50 -25.07 9.14
C LYS A 416 -21.94 -26.23 9.98
N PRO A 417 -21.03 -27.10 9.49
CA PRO A 417 -20.42 -28.15 10.31
C PRO A 417 -19.55 -27.61 11.46
N LEU A 418 -19.11 -26.36 11.38
CA LEU A 418 -18.18 -25.74 12.32
C LEU A 418 -18.88 -24.95 13.43
N VAL A 419 -20.21 -24.83 13.43
CA VAL A 419 -20.92 -23.99 14.42
C VAL A 419 -20.71 -24.42 15.86
N ARG A 420 -20.37 -25.69 16.12
CA ARG A 420 -20.01 -26.19 17.46
C ARG A 420 -18.53 -26.02 17.81
N GLN A 421 -17.72 -25.49 16.90
CA GLN A 421 -16.27 -25.31 17.01
C GLN A 421 -15.88 -23.85 16.72
N PRO A 422 -16.14 -22.90 17.64
CA PRO A 422 -15.99 -21.44 17.40
C PRO A 422 -14.63 -21.03 16.83
N GLN A 423 -13.53 -21.62 17.32
CA GLN A 423 -12.19 -21.38 16.76
C GLN A 423 -12.09 -21.80 15.29
N GLN A 424 -12.55 -23.00 14.93
CA GLN A 424 -12.52 -23.45 13.54
C GLN A 424 -13.47 -22.66 12.65
N LEU A 425 -14.64 -22.28 13.19
CA LEU A 425 -15.59 -21.41 12.51
C LEU A 425 -14.94 -20.07 12.16
N MET A 426 -14.25 -19.44 13.13
CA MET A 426 -13.53 -18.18 12.91
C MET A 426 -12.42 -18.33 11.84
N VAL A 427 -11.64 -19.41 11.91
CA VAL A 427 -10.58 -19.72 10.94
C VAL A 427 -11.14 -19.87 9.53
N ALA A 428 -12.25 -20.57 9.37
CA ALA A 428 -12.91 -20.74 8.09
C ALA A 428 -13.53 -19.43 7.59
N ALA A 429 -14.19 -18.68 8.47
CA ALA A 429 -14.88 -17.42 8.15
C ALA A 429 -13.94 -16.36 7.57
N VAL A 430 -12.74 -16.19 8.13
CA VAL A 430 -11.74 -15.25 7.56
C VAL A 430 -11.07 -15.75 6.27
N ASN A 431 -11.46 -16.92 5.77
CA ASN A 431 -10.95 -17.51 4.53
C ASN A 431 -12.05 -17.76 3.49
N THR A 432 -13.26 -17.24 3.69
CA THR A 432 -14.33 -17.33 2.69
C THR A 432 -14.16 -16.26 1.62
N PRO A 433 -14.80 -16.42 0.45
CA PRO A 433 -14.83 -15.37 -0.57
C PRO A 433 -15.29 -14.01 -0.03
N GLU A 434 -16.33 -13.98 0.81
CA GLU A 434 -16.93 -12.74 1.33
C GLU A 434 -16.00 -11.93 2.24
N TYR A 435 -15.02 -12.59 2.89
CA TYR A 435 -13.98 -11.90 3.66
C TYR A 435 -12.72 -11.62 2.84
N LEU A 436 -12.40 -12.46 1.84
CA LEU A 436 -11.23 -12.31 1.00
C LEU A 436 -11.41 -11.28 -0.11
N THR A 437 -12.64 -10.85 -0.39
CA THR A 437 -12.95 -9.77 -1.32
C THR A 437 -13.70 -8.65 -0.62
N SER A 438 -13.49 -7.41 -1.07
CA SER A 438 -14.28 -6.25 -0.64
C SER A 438 -14.25 -5.10 -1.62
#